data_AF-A0A285UQZ5-F1
#
_entry.id   AF-A0A285UQZ5-F1
#
_cell.length_a   1.000
_cell.length_b   1.000
_cell.length_c   1.000
_cell.angle_alpha   90.00
_cell.angle_beta   90.00
_cell.angle_gamma   90.00
#
_symmetry.space_group_name_H-M   'P 1'
#
loop_
_entity.id
_entity.type
_entity.pdbx_description
1 polymer ?
#
loop_
_entity_poly.entity_id
_entity_poly.type
_entity_poly.pdbx_seq_one_letter_code
_entity_poly.pdbx_strand_id
1 'polypeptide(L)'
;MITIDHMNFELIENYRDAFDEEQFKAKYSEVLNKYDYIVGDIGYEKLRLTGFHRDNKRKVERDKKFSAIQDYLSEYCNFGCAYFVLRKVTKEELKARETEGEVQDGGPAAEDPPAETGDAPASAGQVKDKTYAALKKMEE
;
A
#
# COMPACT_ATOMS: atom_id res chain seq x y z
N MET A 1 6.89 5.73 -8.55
CA MET A 1 6.36 4.79 -9.56
C MET A 1 7.53 4.06 -10.18
N ILE A 2 7.36 2.78 -10.44
CA ILE A 2 8.36 1.91 -11.09
C ILE A 2 7.82 1.54 -12.47
N THR A 3 8.65 1.60 -13.51
CA THR A 3 8.24 1.25 -14.88
C THR A 3 8.93 -0.03 -15.33
N ILE A 4 8.16 -1.10 -15.55
CA ILE A 4 8.65 -2.41 -16.01
C ILE A 4 7.80 -2.85 -17.20
N ASP A 5 8.45 -3.31 -18.27
CA ASP A 5 7.80 -3.87 -19.46
C ASP A 5 6.67 -2.97 -20.02
N HIS A 6 6.93 -1.66 -20.14
CA HIS A 6 5.96 -0.63 -20.56
C HIS A 6 4.75 -0.44 -19.64
N MET A 7 4.75 -1.07 -18.46
CA MET A 7 3.73 -0.94 -17.42
C MET A 7 4.24 -0.10 -16.27
N ASN A 8 3.36 0.69 -15.66
CA ASN A 8 3.69 1.50 -14.49
C ASN A 8 3.10 0.83 -13.24
N PHE A 9 3.93 0.71 -12.22
CA PHE A 9 3.59 0.17 -10.92
C PHE A 9 3.76 1.24 -9.84
N GLU A 10 2.82 1.25 -8.91
CA GLU A 10 2.79 2.13 -7.75
C GLU A 10 2.87 1.26 -6.50
N LEU A 11 3.84 1.54 -5.64
CA LEU A 11 4.00 0.89 -4.35
C LEU A 11 2.92 1.42 -3.42
N ILE A 12 1.96 0.56 -3.07
CA ILE A 12 0.84 0.87 -2.18
C ILE A 12 1.23 0.58 -0.73
N GLU A 13 1.94 -0.54 -0.52
CA GLU A 13 2.38 -0.97 0.80
C GLU A 13 3.78 -1.60 0.72
N ASN A 14 4.63 -1.29 1.70
CA ASN A 14 5.97 -1.85 1.87
C ASN A 14 6.17 -2.19 3.35
N TYR A 15 6.17 -3.48 3.67
CA TYR A 15 6.33 -3.97 5.03
C TYR A 15 7.73 -4.58 5.21
N ARG A 16 8.46 -4.07 6.22
CA ARG A 16 9.86 -4.45 6.54
C ARG A 16 10.86 -4.24 5.39
N ASP A 17 10.62 -3.21 4.57
CA ASP A 17 11.47 -2.85 3.43
C ASP A 17 11.70 -4.00 2.43
N ALA A 18 10.64 -4.77 2.17
CA ALA A 18 10.65 -5.90 1.24
C ALA A 18 10.80 -5.50 -0.22
N PHE A 19 10.47 -4.25 -0.56
CA PHE A 19 10.46 -3.79 -1.94
C PHE A 19 11.87 -3.42 -2.43
N ASP A 20 12.42 -4.31 -3.26
CA ASP A 20 13.67 -4.12 -3.99
C ASP A 20 13.36 -4.11 -5.50
N GLU A 21 13.69 -3.00 -6.18
CA GLU A 21 13.38 -2.82 -7.61
C GLU A 21 14.16 -3.79 -8.50
N GLU A 22 15.42 -4.09 -8.18
CA GLU A 22 16.26 -4.99 -8.97
C GLU A 22 15.79 -6.44 -8.83
N GLN A 23 15.51 -6.88 -7.61
CA GLN A 23 14.95 -8.21 -7.35
C GLN A 23 13.55 -8.38 -7.96
N PHE A 24 12.69 -7.36 -7.83
CA PHE A 24 11.37 -7.37 -8.44
C PHE A 24 11.47 -7.49 -9.97
N LYS A 25 12.30 -6.67 -10.61
CA LYS A 25 12.53 -6.69 -12.06
C LYS A 25 13.15 -8.01 -12.55
N ALA A 26 14.06 -8.60 -11.78
CA ALA A 26 14.68 -9.90 -12.10
C ALA A 26 13.71 -11.09 -11.95
N LYS A 27 12.70 -10.98 -11.08
CA LYS A 27 11.64 -11.98 -10.88
C LYS A 27 10.39 -11.73 -11.70
N TYR A 28 10.24 -10.54 -12.27
CA TYR A 28 9.07 -10.15 -13.04
C TYR A 28 8.86 -11.07 -14.25
N SER A 29 7.60 -11.36 -14.56
CA SER A 29 7.22 -12.16 -15.72
C SER A 29 6.01 -11.54 -16.39
N GLU A 30 5.98 -11.57 -17.72
CA GLU A 30 4.84 -11.16 -18.56
C GLU A 30 3.52 -11.85 -18.17
N VAL A 31 3.56 -13.03 -17.54
CA VAL A 31 2.36 -13.71 -17.02
C VAL A 31 1.66 -12.88 -15.93
N LEU A 32 2.39 -11.99 -15.25
CA LEU A 32 1.85 -11.07 -14.25
C LEU A 32 1.12 -9.87 -14.90
N ASN A 33 1.38 -9.56 -16.17
CA ASN A 33 0.79 -8.43 -16.90
C ASN A 33 -0.76 -8.43 -16.91
N LYS A 34 -1.39 -9.60 -16.74
CA LYS A 34 -2.86 -9.77 -16.72
C LYS A 34 -3.52 -9.34 -15.40
N TYR A 35 -2.75 -9.19 -14.34
CA TYR A 35 -3.25 -8.83 -13.01
C TYR A 35 -3.24 -7.31 -12.80
N ASP A 36 -4.09 -6.85 -11.87
CA ASP A 36 -4.24 -5.43 -11.54
C ASP A 36 -3.38 -5.03 -10.33
N TYR A 37 -3.05 -6.02 -9.48
CA TYR A 37 -2.16 -5.91 -8.32
C TYR A 37 -1.14 -7.04 -8.34
N ILE A 38 0.04 -6.79 -7.79
CA ILE A 38 1.10 -7.78 -7.58
C ILE A 38 1.55 -7.67 -6.13
N VAL A 39 1.50 -8.78 -5.42
CA VAL A 39 2.04 -8.93 -4.07
C VAL A 39 3.39 -9.61 -4.20
N GLY A 40 4.42 -8.99 -3.62
CA GLY A 40 5.72 -9.60 -3.44
C GLY A 40 5.89 -10.02 -1.99
N ASP A 41 6.15 -11.29 -1.73
CA ASP A 41 6.46 -11.77 -0.37
C ASP A 41 7.82 -12.47 -0.35
N ILE A 42 8.57 -12.28 0.73
CA ILE A 42 9.91 -12.85 0.91
C ILE A 42 9.80 -14.09 1.80
N GLY A 43 9.74 -15.25 1.16
CA GLY A 43 9.75 -16.56 1.82
C GLY A 43 11.08 -17.28 1.61
N TYR A 44 11.74 -17.70 2.70
CA TYR A 44 13.05 -18.37 2.65
C TYR A 44 14.10 -17.63 1.79
N GLU A 45 14.22 -16.31 2.02
CA GLU A 45 15.13 -15.40 1.29
C GLU A 45 14.88 -15.36 -0.23
N LYS A 46 13.70 -15.80 -0.69
CA LYS A 46 13.29 -15.78 -2.11
C LYS A 46 12.03 -14.94 -2.27
N LEU A 47 12.12 -13.93 -3.13
CA LEU A 47 10.97 -13.17 -3.58
C LEU A 47 10.02 -14.07 -4.38
N ARG A 48 8.77 -14.18 -3.90
CA ARG A 48 7.62 -14.77 -4.58
C ARG A 48 6.73 -13.63 -5.08
N LEU A 49 6.24 -13.73 -6.32
CA LEU A 49 5.34 -12.73 -6.91
C LEU A 49 4.00 -13.37 -7.22
N THR A 50 2.96 -12.92 -6.54
CA THR A 50 1.60 -13.43 -6.67
C THR A 50 0.69 -12.31 -7.19
N GLY A 51 -0.01 -12.57 -8.28
CA GLY A 51 -0.85 -11.57 -8.96
C GLY A 51 -2.33 -11.68 -8.59
N PHE A 52 -2.96 -10.53 -8.35
CA PHE A 52 -4.35 -10.40 -7.90
C PHE A 52 -5.12 -9.38 -8.78
N HIS A 53 -6.44 -9.48 -8.79
CA HIS A 53 -7.34 -8.59 -9.53
C HIS A 53 -8.13 -7.66 -8.60
N ARG A 54 -8.60 -6.53 -9.14
CA ARG A 54 -9.57 -5.65 -8.48
C ARG A 54 -10.87 -6.43 -8.15
N ASP A 55 -11.41 -6.26 -6.94
CA ASP A 55 -12.60 -7.00 -6.45
C ASP A 55 -13.85 -6.83 -7.33
N ASN A 56 -13.93 -5.69 -8.03
CA ASN A 56 -15.02 -5.33 -8.94
C ASN A 56 -15.20 -6.35 -10.10
N LYS A 57 -14.19 -7.17 -10.43
CA LYS A 57 -14.33 -8.21 -11.46
C LYS A 57 -15.09 -9.43 -10.91
N ARG A 58 -16.41 -9.45 -11.14
CA ARG A 58 -17.35 -10.52 -10.72
C ARG A 58 -17.01 -11.93 -11.23
N LYS A 59 -16.14 -12.07 -12.24
CA LYS A 59 -15.70 -13.35 -12.85
C LYS A 59 -14.33 -13.85 -12.35
N VAL A 60 -13.77 -13.25 -11.28
CA VAL A 60 -12.49 -13.67 -10.68
C VAL A 60 -12.73 -14.59 -9.47
N GLU A 61 -11.96 -15.67 -9.39
CA GLU A 61 -11.85 -16.57 -8.22
C GLU A 61 -11.59 -15.76 -6.95
N ARG A 62 -12.25 -16.05 -5.83
CA ARG A 62 -12.13 -15.20 -4.62
C ARG A 62 -10.68 -15.05 -4.17
N ASP A 63 -9.94 -16.14 -4.27
CA ASP A 63 -8.54 -16.34 -3.88
C ASP A 63 -7.56 -15.46 -4.68
N LYS A 64 -8.00 -14.90 -5.82
CA LYS A 64 -7.20 -13.99 -6.68
C LYS A 64 -7.75 -12.57 -6.68
N LYS A 65 -8.53 -12.19 -5.67
CA LYS A 65 -9.02 -10.81 -5.50
C LYS A 65 -8.16 -10.03 -4.52
N PHE A 66 -8.17 -8.70 -4.65
CA PHE A 66 -7.48 -7.80 -3.74
C PHE A 66 -7.90 -8.02 -2.27
N SER A 67 -9.19 -8.26 -1.97
CA SER A 67 -9.62 -8.61 -0.61
C SER A 67 -8.95 -9.87 -0.02
N ALA A 68 -8.57 -10.83 -0.87
CA ALA A 68 -7.94 -12.09 -0.43
C ALA A 68 -6.41 -11.99 -0.30
N ILE A 69 -5.80 -10.84 -0.62
CA ILE A 69 -4.36 -10.60 -0.38
C ILE A 69 -4.02 -10.75 1.10
N GLN A 70 -4.90 -10.27 1.98
CA GLN A 70 -4.65 -10.24 3.41
C GLN A 70 -4.73 -11.64 4.04
N ASP A 71 -5.67 -12.48 3.57
CA ASP A 71 -5.73 -13.91 3.89
C ASP A 71 -4.50 -14.66 3.32
N TYR A 72 -4.13 -14.41 2.06
CA TYR A 72 -2.93 -15.00 1.44
C TYR A 72 -1.65 -14.67 2.24
N LEU A 73 -1.47 -13.42 2.64
CA LEU A 73 -0.34 -13.05 3.48
C LEU A 73 -0.43 -13.76 4.84
N SER A 74 -1.60 -13.82 5.48
CA SER A 74 -1.76 -14.50 6.76
C SER A 74 -1.52 -16.02 6.70
N GLU A 75 -1.76 -16.67 5.56
CA GLU A 75 -1.58 -18.11 5.36
C GLU A 75 -0.15 -18.48 4.88
N TYR A 76 0.45 -17.69 3.99
CA TYR A 76 1.74 -18.01 3.35
C TYR A 76 2.94 -17.17 3.82
N CYS A 77 2.70 -16.08 4.56
CA CYS A 77 3.72 -15.14 5.08
C CYS A 77 3.91 -15.40 6.59
N ASN A 78 4.91 -16.21 6.93
CA ASN A 78 5.20 -16.60 8.32
C ASN A 78 5.65 -15.40 9.18
N PHE A 79 5.72 -15.61 10.51
CA PHE A 79 6.22 -14.63 11.47
C PHE A 79 7.54 -13.98 11.02
N GLY A 80 7.46 -12.69 10.71
CA GLY A 80 8.60 -11.87 10.35
C GLY A 80 8.97 -11.83 8.87
N CYS A 81 8.22 -12.52 8.00
CA CYS A 81 8.33 -12.32 6.55
C CYS A 81 8.08 -10.84 6.18
N ALA A 82 8.83 -10.37 5.21
CA ALA A 82 8.71 -9.05 4.61
C ALA A 82 7.85 -9.17 3.34
N TYR A 83 6.99 -8.20 3.08
CA TYR A 83 6.13 -8.20 1.88
C TYR A 83 5.87 -6.78 1.36
N PHE A 84 5.47 -6.68 0.10
CA PHE A 84 5.07 -5.45 -0.55
C PHE A 84 3.86 -5.65 -1.46
N VAL A 85 3.10 -4.59 -1.69
CA VAL A 85 1.94 -4.58 -2.59
C VAL A 85 2.12 -3.48 -3.63
N LEU A 86 2.20 -3.90 -4.90
CA LEU A 86 2.22 -3.02 -6.07
C LEU A 86 0.85 -2.99 -6.74
N ARG A 87 0.37 -1.79 -7.06
CA ARG A 87 -0.77 -1.57 -7.95
C ARG A 87 -0.27 -1.26 -9.35
N LYS A 88 -0.84 -1.94 -10.36
CA LYS A 88 -0.64 -1.55 -11.76
C LYS A 88 -1.48 -0.31 -12.07
N VAL A 89 -0.84 0.72 -12.60
CA VAL A 89 -1.46 1.99 -12.99
C VAL A 89 -1.49 2.08 -14.51
N THR A 90 -2.68 2.25 -15.09
CA THR A 90 -2.84 2.42 -16.53
C THR A 90 -2.52 3.86 -16.96
N LYS A 91 -2.27 4.07 -18.26
CA LYS A 91 -2.10 5.43 -18.81
C LYS A 91 -3.35 6.32 -18.64
N GLU A 92 -4.51 5.71 -18.46
CA GLU A 92 -5.78 6.41 -18.22
C GLU A 92 -5.85 6.95 -16.79
N GLU A 93 -5.49 6.13 -15.79
CA GLU A 93 -5.44 6.53 -14.37
C GLU A 93 -4.35 7.60 -14.12
N LEU A 94 -3.25 7.55 -14.87
CA LEU A 94 -2.22 8.60 -14.87
C LEU A 94 -2.79 9.96 -15.31
N LYS A 95 -3.53 9.99 -16.43
CA LYS A 95 -4.16 11.22 -16.95
C LYS A 95 -5.28 11.75 -16.04
N ALA A 96 -6.04 10.87 -15.39
CA ALA A 96 -7.08 11.28 -14.45
C ALA A 96 -6.49 12.10 -13.29
N ARG A 97 -5.40 11.59 -12.68
CA ARG A 97 -4.68 12.26 -11.60
C ARG A 97 -4.05 13.60 -11.99
N GLU A 98 -3.68 13.80 -13.25
CA GLU A 98 -3.22 15.11 -13.76
C GLU A 98 -4.36 16.12 -13.87
N THR A 99 -5.62 15.67 -13.99
CA THR A 99 -6.81 16.54 -14.14
C THR A 99 -7.41 16.92 -12.78
N GLU A 100 -7.27 16.06 -11.76
CA GLU A 100 -7.79 16.30 -10.40
C GLU A 100 -6.89 17.24 -9.54
N GLY A 101 -5.82 17.79 -10.13
CA GLY A 101 -4.93 18.76 -9.47
C GLY A 101 -5.44 20.21 -9.46
N GLU A 102 -6.44 20.55 -10.28
CA GLU A 102 -7.06 21.88 -10.33
C GLU A 102 -8.45 21.89 -9.66
N VAL A 103 -8.46 21.77 -8.33
CA VAL A 103 -9.56 22.27 -7.49
C VAL A 103 -8.98 23.07 -6.33
N GLN A 104 -8.67 24.35 -6.58
CA GLN A 104 -8.49 25.34 -5.52
C GLN A 104 -9.77 26.13 -5.29
N ASP A 105 -10.00 26.39 -4.00
CA ASP A 105 -10.90 27.40 -3.41
C ASP A 105 -12.42 27.18 -3.50
N GLY A 106 -13.11 27.54 -2.40
CA GLY A 106 -14.57 27.50 -2.32
C GLY A 106 -15.17 26.79 -1.10
N GLY A 107 -14.81 27.21 0.12
CA GLY A 107 -15.68 26.97 1.29
C GLY A 107 -16.98 27.79 1.18
N PRO A 108 -18.02 27.42 1.95
CA PRO A 108 -18.35 28.33 3.06
C PRO A 108 -18.66 27.60 4.39
N ALA A 109 -18.43 28.31 5.48
CA ALA A 109 -18.75 27.89 6.84
C ALA A 109 -20.17 28.32 7.26
N ALA A 110 -20.84 27.50 8.07
CA ALA A 110 -21.97 27.84 8.97
C ALA A 110 -22.54 26.55 9.61
N GLU A 111 -22.92 26.39 10.90
CA GLU A 111 -22.65 27.07 12.19
C GLU A 111 -22.83 26.00 13.31
N ASP A 112 -22.13 26.13 14.44
CA ASP A 112 -22.15 25.24 15.65
C ASP A 112 -23.12 25.75 16.76
N PRO A 113 -23.34 25.05 17.91
CA PRO A 113 -23.28 23.61 18.20
C PRO A 113 -24.67 23.09 18.73
N PRO A 114 -25.06 22.92 20.04
CA PRO A 114 -24.38 22.80 21.34
C PRO A 114 -24.61 21.49 22.16
N ALA A 115 -23.63 21.17 23.01
CA ALA A 115 -23.60 20.51 24.34
C ALA A 115 -24.66 19.48 24.84
N GLU A 116 -24.17 18.35 25.42
CA GLU A 116 -24.24 17.96 26.87
C GLU A 116 -23.58 16.56 27.07
N THR A 117 -22.36 16.44 27.63
CA THR A 117 -21.90 16.29 29.05
C THR A 117 -21.86 14.87 29.65
N GLY A 118 -20.71 14.54 30.28
CA GLY A 118 -20.51 13.40 31.22
C GLY A 118 -20.04 12.09 30.57
N ASP A 119 -19.17 11.28 31.17
CA ASP A 119 -18.32 11.43 32.36
C ASP A 119 -17.11 10.48 32.24
N ALA A 120 -16.03 10.71 32.97
CA ALA A 120 -14.86 9.82 33.02
C ALA A 120 -14.55 9.43 34.47
N PRO A 121 -14.05 8.20 34.71
CA PRO A 121 -12.68 8.19 35.22
C PRO A 121 -11.75 7.05 34.75
N ALA A 122 -10.47 7.41 34.86
CA ALA A 122 -9.24 6.69 34.54
C ALA A 122 -9.02 5.29 35.17
N SER A 123 -8.26 4.46 34.45
CA SER A 123 -7.05 3.77 34.96
C SER A 123 -6.09 3.51 33.78
N ALA A 124 -4.95 4.20 33.69
CA ALA A 124 -3.63 3.88 34.29
C ALA A 124 -2.88 2.72 33.60
N GLY A 125 -1.80 3.02 32.85
CA GLY A 125 -1.07 1.99 32.07
C GLY A 125 0.19 2.41 31.29
N GLN A 126 1.11 3.14 31.94
CA GLN A 126 2.55 3.34 31.60
C GLN A 126 3.09 3.41 30.14
N VAL A 127 3.60 4.62 29.84
CA VAL A 127 4.70 5.00 28.93
C VAL A 127 5.91 4.05 28.77
N LYS A 128 6.47 4.01 27.53
CA LYS A 128 7.89 4.02 27.09
C LYS A 128 8.01 3.47 25.66
N ASP A 129 8.91 3.89 24.77
CA ASP A 129 9.80 5.07 24.74
C ASP A 129 10.04 5.51 23.27
N LYS A 130 10.81 6.58 23.05
CA LYS A 130 11.26 7.09 21.74
C LYS A 130 12.14 6.03 21.04
N THR A 131 12.46 6.05 19.76
CA THR A 131 13.23 7.04 18.97
C THR A 131 13.38 6.34 17.59
N TYR A 132 13.18 6.93 16.41
CA TYR A 132 14.02 7.93 15.76
C TYR A 132 13.29 8.47 14.52
N ALA A 133 13.14 9.79 14.43
CA ALA A 133 12.83 10.46 13.18
C ALA A 133 13.59 11.79 13.14
N ALA A 134 14.23 12.07 12.01
CA ALA A 134 14.94 13.31 11.67
C ALA A 134 16.05 13.79 12.63
N LEU A 135 17.28 13.88 12.09
CA LEU A 135 17.78 15.20 11.66
C LEU A 135 19.04 15.06 10.80
N LYS A 136 18.89 15.42 9.52
CA LYS A 136 19.97 15.60 8.56
C LYS A 136 20.31 17.10 8.53
N LYS A 137 21.51 17.48 8.96
CA LYS A 137 22.12 18.81 8.76
C LYS A 137 23.64 18.62 8.60
N MET A 138 24.17 19.04 7.45
CA MET A 138 25.08 20.21 7.31
C MET A 138 26.48 19.87 7.85
N GLU A 139 27.43 19.59 6.95
CA GLU A 139 28.45 20.58 6.54
C GLU A 139 29.42 20.92 7.68
N GLU A 140 30.45 20.10 7.86
CA GLU A 140 31.84 20.45 7.52
C GLU A 140 32.69 19.17 7.31
#